data_AF-A0A8T3N4Z1-F1
#
_entry.id   AF-A0A8T3N4Z1-F1
#
_cell.length_a   1.000
_cell.length_b   1.000
_cell.length_c   1.000
_cell.angle_alpha   90.00
_cell.angle_beta   90.00
_cell.angle_gamma   90.00
#
_symmetry.space_group_name_H-M   'P 1'
#
loop_
_entity.id
_entity.type
_entity.pdbx_description
1 polymer ?
#
loop_
_entity_poly.entity_id
_entity_poly.type
_entity_poly.pdbx_seq_one_letter_code
_entity_poly.pdbx_strand_id
1 'polypeptide(L)'
;MESSSATTSSDSNEQGPAWASWVGVVAIVLGVYLTASHGNEWMKWAVMTASTPASDQVPAAECPPDELAEEGLSLAECEQMVANVRNLVLSAPDWFAGFQTILAAAGTIFAFASIIAGAALVNYRTWAPAAAILTFGALAAIDVIGFLGTVNAGPMLRGLYLQNFLLWFFIHLMMTVGVIASRQARGVSTASHP
;
A
#
# COMPACT_ATOMS: atom_id res chain seq x y z
N MET A 1 12.45 65.73 8.51
CA MET A 1 12.71 64.56 9.38
C MET A 1 11.43 63.74 9.43
N GLU A 2 11.19 62.96 8.38
CA GLU A 2 10.16 61.92 8.38
C GLU A 2 10.82 60.65 8.90
N SER A 3 10.42 60.22 10.10
CA SER A 3 10.84 58.95 10.67
C SER A 3 9.90 57.87 10.18
N SER A 4 10.29 57.15 9.12
CA SER A 4 9.62 55.93 8.70
C SER A 4 9.77 54.87 9.80
N SER A 5 8.69 54.63 10.54
CA SER A 5 8.53 53.45 11.38
C SER A 5 8.34 52.23 10.46
N ALA A 6 9.43 51.49 10.23
CA ALA A 6 9.36 50.16 9.67
C ALA A 6 8.68 49.24 10.70
N THR A 7 7.38 49.02 10.52
CA THR A 7 6.67 47.95 11.21
C THR A 7 7.21 46.63 10.68
N THR A 8 8.14 46.03 11.43
CA THR A 8 8.57 44.64 11.21
C THR A 8 7.36 43.76 11.50
N SER A 9 6.59 43.41 10.46
CA SER A 9 5.64 42.31 10.52
C SER A 9 6.44 41.03 10.78
N SER A 10 6.55 40.64 12.05
CA SER A 10 6.83 39.26 12.38
C SER A 10 5.60 38.48 11.94
N ASP A 11 5.56 38.09 10.66
CA ASP A 11 4.77 36.96 10.23
C ASP A 11 5.34 35.75 10.99
N SER A 12 4.83 35.54 12.21
CA SER A 12 4.77 34.23 12.82
C SER A 12 3.88 33.41 11.89
N ASN A 13 4.49 32.95 10.80
CA ASN A 13 3.96 31.92 9.95
C ASN A 13 3.62 30.81 10.94
N GLU A 14 2.33 30.61 11.25
CA GLU A 14 1.85 29.53 12.10
C GLU A 14 2.11 28.24 11.33
N GLN A 15 3.39 27.88 11.26
CA GLN A 15 3.87 26.69 10.62
C GLN A 15 3.37 25.58 11.50
N GLY A 16 2.36 24.91 10.98
CA GLY A 16 1.85 23.73 11.61
C GLY A 16 3.00 22.76 11.91
N PRO A 17 2.80 21.89 12.91
CA PRO A 17 3.84 21.04 13.46
C PRO A 17 4.51 20.19 12.36
N ALA A 18 5.82 20.35 12.20
CA ALA A 18 6.60 19.80 11.09
C ALA A 18 6.41 18.29 10.90
N TRP A 19 6.22 17.53 11.98
CA TRP A 19 5.97 16.09 11.90
C TRP A 19 4.72 15.75 11.07
N ALA A 20 3.65 16.56 11.17
CA ALA A 20 2.39 16.29 10.50
C ALA A 20 2.54 16.47 8.98
N SER A 21 3.31 17.49 8.57
CA SER A 21 3.63 17.71 7.15
C SER A 21 4.45 16.54 6.59
N TRP A 22 5.54 16.14 7.27
CA TRP A 22 6.39 15.04 6.81
C TRP A 22 5.66 13.69 6.75
N VAL A 23 4.95 13.32 7.81
CA VAL A 23 4.15 12.08 7.83
C VAL A 23 3.06 12.13 6.76
N GLY A 24 2.45 13.30 6.55
CA GLY A 24 1.43 13.49 5.52
C GLY A 24 1.98 13.30 4.10
N VAL A 25 3.16 13.84 3.79
CA VAL A 25 3.83 13.65 2.50
C VAL A 25 4.18 12.17 2.28
N VAL A 26 4.77 11.52 3.28
CA VAL A 26 5.09 10.08 3.21
C VAL A 26 3.83 9.25 2.99
N ALA A 27 2.74 9.56 3.69
CA ALA A 27 1.46 8.87 3.53
C ALA A 27 0.88 9.02 2.12
N ILE A 28 0.99 10.20 1.50
CA ILE A 28 0.54 10.41 0.11
C ILE A 28 1.37 9.58 -0.86
N VAL A 29 2.70 9.67 -0.78
CA VAL A 29 3.60 8.97 -1.71
C VAL A 29 3.43 7.46 -1.59
N LEU A 30 3.49 6.93 -0.37
CA LEU A 30 3.32 5.51 -0.13
C LEU A 30 1.89 5.05 -0.44
N GLY A 31 0.88 5.86 -0.16
CA GLY A 31 -0.51 5.58 -0.50
C GLY A 31 -0.70 5.41 -2.01
N VAL A 32 -0.15 6.31 -2.84
CA VAL A 32 -0.22 6.18 -4.30
C VAL A 32 0.47 4.90 -4.78
N TYR A 33 1.68 4.62 -4.27
CA TYR A 33 2.41 3.40 -4.63
C TYR A 33 1.64 2.14 -4.22
N LEU A 34 1.08 2.13 -3.01
CA LEU A 34 0.35 0.99 -2.46
C LEU A 34 -0.99 0.76 -3.19
N THR A 35 -1.69 1.83 -3.58
CA THR A 35 -2.87 1.75 -4.45
C THR A 35 -2.52 1.07 -5.78
N ALA A 36 -1.43 1.46 -6.43
CA ALA A 36 -1.00 0.84 -7.67
C ALA A 36 -0.60 -0.64 -7.45
N SER A 37 0.13 -0.93 -6.38
CA SER A 37 0.56 -2.29 -6.05
C SER A 37 -0.62 -3.21 -5.77
N HIS A 38 -1.57 -2.81 -4.93
CA HIS A 38 -2.76 -3.61 -4.64
C HIS A 38 -3.72 -3.69 -5.83
N GLY A 39 -3.84 -2.63 -6.62
CA GLY A 39 -4.61 -2.66 -7.86
C GLY A 39 -4.07 -3.69 -8.86
N ASN A 40 -2.75 -3.76 -9.02
CA ASN A 40 -2.10 -4.76 -9.87
C ASN A 40 -2.30 -6.18 -9.32
N GLU A 41 -2.17 -6.37 -8.02
CA GLU A 41 -2.43 -7.67 -7.38
C GLU A 41 -3.88 -8.13 -7.56
N TRP A 42 -4.83 -7.22 -7.38
CA TRP A 42 -6.24 -7.49 -7.62
C TRP A 42 -6.51 -7.89 -9.07
N MET A 43 -5.96 -7.14 -10.04
CA MET A 43 -6.09 -7.46 -11.46
C MET A 43 -5.45 -8.80 -11.80
N LYS A 44 -4.26 -9.09 -11.26
CA LYS A 44 -3.53 -10.34 -11.47
C LYS A 44 -4.41 -11.55 -11.11
N TRP A 45 -5.00 -11.54 -9.92
CA TRP A 45 -5.87 -12.65 -9.50
C TRP A 45 -7.21 -12.68 -10.25
N ALA A 46 -7.76 -11.53 -10.64
CA ALA A 46 -8.98 -11.48 -11.44
C ALA A 46 -8.78 -12.12 -12.83
N VAL A 47 -7.68 -11.79 -13.51
CA VAL A 47 -7.32 -12.37 -14.82
C VAL A 47 -7.02 -13.86 -14.68
N MET A 48 -6.16 -14.25 -13.75
CA MET A 48 -5.80 -15.67 -13.58
C MET A 48 -7.02 -16.54 -13.24
N THR A 49 -7.92 -16.06 -12.38
CA THR A 49 -9.13 -16.81 -12.02
C THR A 49 -10.10 -16.90 -13.20
N ALA A 50 -10.23 -15.85 -14.02
CA ALA A 50 -11.08 -15.87 -15.20
C ALA A 50 -10.53 -16.79 -16.32
N SER A 51 -9.21 -16.90 -16.44
CA SER A 51 -8.53 -17.68 -17.49
C SER A 51 -8.20 -19.12 -17.09
N THR A 52 -8.36 -19.50 -15.82
CA THR A 52 -8.13 -20.89 -15.38
C THR A 52 -9.38 -21.75 -15.62
N PRO A 53 -9.30 -22.82 -16.42
CA PRO A 53 -10.44 -23.71 -16.66
C PRO A 53 -10.87 -24.42 -15.38
N ALA A 54 -12.18 -24.65 -15.22
CA ALA A 54 -12.74 -25.40 -14.08
C ALA A 54 -12.29 -26.87 -13.99
N SER A 55 -11.61 -27.39 -15.02
CA SER A 55 -11.02 -28.73 -15.04
C SER A 55 -9.63 -28.79 -14.40
N ASP A 56 -9.06 -27.65 -13.95
CA ASP A 56 -7.68 -27.46 -13.48
C ASP A 56 -6.59 -27.92 -14.47
N GLN A 57 -6.99 -28.31 -15.68
CA GLN A 57 -6.10 -28.62 -16.77
C GLN A 57 -5.74 -27.33 -17.49
N VAL A 58 -4.71 -26.65 -16.99
CA VAL A 58 -4.14 -25.49 -17.67
C VAL A 58 -3.60 -25.95 -19.03
N PRO A 59 -4.12 -25.43 -20.16
CA PRO A 59 -3.67 -25.84 -21.49
C PRO A 59 -2.19 -25.50 -21.70
N ALA A 60 -1.61 -26.06 -22.76
CA ALA A 60 -0.25 -25.72 -23.16
C ALA A 60 -0.16 -24.23 -23.52
N ALA A 61 1.06 -23.68 -23.45
CA ALA A 61 1.29 -22.31 -23.88
C ALA A 61 0.92 -22.16 -25.36
N GLU A 62 -0.08 -21.34 -25.65
CA GLU A 62 -0.35 -20.86 -26.99
C GLU A 62 0.48 -19.60 -27.18
N CYS A 63 1.54 -19.68 -28.00
CA CYS A 63 2.44 -18.57 -28.33
C CYS A 63 2.36 -18.27 -29.83
N PRO A 64 1.31 -17.59 -30.31
CA PRO A 64 1.13 -17.30 -31.73
C PRO A 64 2.27 -16.42 -32.27
N PRO A 65 2.83 -16.73 -33.45
CA PRO A 65 3.99 -16.01 -33.99
C PRO A 65 3.70 -14.53 -34.31
N ASP A 66 2.44 -14.17 -34.56
CA ASP A 66 1.99 -12.80 -34.75
C ASP A 66 2.00 -12.00 -33.44
N GLU A 67 1.52 -12.56 -32.32
CA GLU A 67 1.62 -11.91 -31.00
C GLU A 67 3.07 -11.80 -30.52
N LEU A 68 3.90 -12.82 -30.76
CA LEU A 68 5.33 -12.76 -30.45
C LEU A 68 6.03 -11.61 -31.18
N ALA A 69 5.68 -11.37 -32.45
CA ALA A 69 6.24 -10.28 -33.23
C ALA A 69 5.72 -8.90 -32.75
N GLU A 70 4.47 -8.81 -32.31
CA GLU A 70 3.87 -7.59 -31.77
C GLU A 70 4.45 -7.21 -30.40
N GLU A 71 4.60 -8.19 -29.50
CA GLU A 71 5.16 -7.98 -28.15
C GLU A 71 6.69 -7.96 -28.12
N GLY A 72 7.35 -8.31 -29.22
CA GLY A 72 8.81 -8.36 -29.32
C GLY A 72 9.43 -9.47 -28.48
N LEU A 73 8.72 -10.59 -28.30
CA LEU A 73 9.12 -11.73 -27.49
C LEU A 73 9.65 -12.87 -28.36
N SER A 74 10.65 -13.59 -27.86
CA SER A 74 11.01 -14.90 -28.42
C SER A 74 10.04 -15.99 -27.95
N LEU A 75 9.95 -17.09 -28.73
CA LEU A 75 9.14 -18.26 -28.36
C LEU A 75 9.51 -18.80 -26.97
N ALA A 76 10.80 -18.89 -26.66
CA ALA A 76 11.29 -19.39 -25.37
C ALA A 76 10.89 -18.47 -24.20
N GLU A 77 10.87 -17.16 -24.41
CA GLU A 77 10.41 -16.20 -23.39
C GLU A 77 8.91 -16.35 -23.13
N CYS A 78 8.10 -16.49 -24.18
CA CYS A 78 6.67 -16.73 -24.04
C CYS A 78 6.38 -18.04 -23.29
N GLU A 79 7.01 -19.15 -23.70
CA GLU A 79 6.85 -20.45 -23.04
C GLU A 79 7.24 -20.38 -21.55
N GLN A 80 8.31 -19.66 -21.22
CA GLN A 80 8.74 -19.47 -19.84
C GLN A 80 7.76 -18.62 -19.02
N MET A 81 7.20 -17.54 -19.60
CA MET A 81 6.21 -16.71 -18.92
C MET A 81 4.93 -17.50 -18.62
N VAL A 82 4.43 -18.25 -19.60
CA VAL A 82 3.24 -19.10 -19.42
C VAL A 82 3.52 -20.21 -18.41
N ALA A 83 4.70 -20.84 -18.45
CA ALA A 83 5.10 -21.84 -17.46
C ALA A 83 5.13 -21.26 -16.05
N ASN A 84 5.61 -20.03 -15.87
CA ASN A 84 5.60 -19.34 -14.57
C ASN A 84 4.17 -19.10 -14.05
N VAL A 85 3.26 -18.61 -14.90
CA VAL A 85 1.85 -18.41 -14.53
C VAL A 85 1.19 -19.75 -14.17
N ARG A 86 1.41 -20.79 -14.99
CA ARG A 86 0.89 -22.13 -14.75
C ARG A 86 1.39 -22.70 -13.42
N ASN A 87 2.67 -22.57 -13.13
CA ASN A 87 3.25 -23.01 -11.86
C ASN A 87 2.63 -22.24 -10.68
N LEU A 88 2.40 -20.94 -10.82
CA LEU A 88 1.74 -20.14 -9.79
C LEU A 88 0.32 -20.65 -9.52
N VAL A 89 -0.49 -20.84 -10.57
CA VAL A 89 -1.87 -21.34 -10.47
C VAL A 89 -1.92 -22.73 -9.83
N LEU A 90 -1.12 -23.68 -10.33
CA LEU A 90 -1.12 -25.06 -9.82
C LEU A 90 -0.56 -25.20 -8.40
N SER A 91 0.28 -24.25 -7.96
CA SER A 91 0.85 -24.25 -6.60
C SER A 91 -0.04 -23.53 -5.57
N ALA A 92 -1.02 -22.76 -6.02
CA ALA A 92 -1.88 -21.98 -5.15
C ALA A 92 -3.05 -22.83 -4.64
N PRO A 93 -3.33 -22.83 -3.33
CA PRO A 93 -4.55 -23.42 -2.80
C PRO A 93 -5.79 -22.70 -3.35
N ASP A 94 -6.89 -23.41 -3.54
CA ASP A 94 -8.14 -22.89 -4.12
C ASP A 94 -8.69 -21.64 -3.39
N TRP A 95 -8.46 -21.55 -2.08
CA TRP A 95 -8.89 -20.41 -1.27
C TRP A 95 -8.02 -19.16 -1.43
N PHE A 96 -6.77 -19.30 -1.90
CA PHE A 96 -5.77 -18.23 -1.84
C PHE A 96 -6.08 -17.10 -2.81
N ALA A 97 -6.58 -17.40 -4.01
CA ALA A 97 -6.96 -16.40 -5.00
C ALA A 97 -8.07 -15.47 -4.48
N GLY A 98 -9.13 -16.05 -3.90
CA GLY A 98 -10.22 -15.30 -3.30
C GLY A 98 -9.75 -14.48 -2.09
N PHE A 99 -8.93 -15.08 -1.24
CA PHE A 99 -8.29 -14.40 -0.10
C PHE A 99 -7.49 -13.17 -0.56
N GLN A 100 -6.58 -13.32 -1.52
CA GLN A 100 -5.78 -12.20 -2.02
C GLN A 100 -6.60 -11.14 -2.74
N THR A 101 -7.65 -11.54 -3.47
CA THR A 101 -8.55 -10.59 -4.13
C THR A 101 -9.24 -9.68 -3.12
N ILE A 102 -9.79 -10.25 -2.04
CA ILE A 102 -10.43 -9.47 -0.96
C ILE A 102 -9.40 -8.57 -0.27
N LEU A 103 -8.22 -9.11 0.04
CA LEU A 103 -7.18 -8.40 0.75
C LEU A 103 -6.62 -7.23 -0.08
N ALA A 104 -6.40 -7.43 -1.38
CA ALA A 104 -5.96 -6.41 -2.31
C ALA A 104 -7.03 -5.32 -2.52
N ALA A 105 -8.31 -5.70 -2.59
CA ALA A 105 -9.41 -4.73 -2.66
C ALA A 105 -9.47 -3.86 -1.38
N ALA A 106 -9.40 -4.49 -0.20
CA ALA A 106 -9.36 -3.77 1.08
C ALA A 106 -8.12 -2.87 1.18
N GLY A 107 -6.94 -3.39 0.84
CA GLY A 107 -5.69 -2.64 0.83
C GLY A 107 -5.75 -1.42 -0.09
N THR A 108 -6.35 -1.57 -1.28
CA THR A 108 -6.57 -0.46 -2.22
C THR A 108 -7.43 0.65 -1.59
N ILE A 109 -8.54 0.30 -0.94
CA ILE A 109 -9.44 1.27 -0.29
C ILE A 109 -8.69 2.02 0.82
N PHE A 110 -7.97 1.32 1.69
CA PHE A 110 -7.23 1.96 2.77
C PHE A 110 -6.00 2.73 2.28
N ALA A 111 -5.38 2.33 1.18
CA ALA A 111 -4.33 3.10 0.53
C ALA A 111 -4.87 4.43 -0.02
N PHE A 112 -6.07 4.45 -0.63
CA PHE A 112 -6.73 5.72 -0.99
C PHE A 112 -7.07 6.56 0.24
N ALA A 113 -7.57 5.95 1.31
CA ALA A 113 -7.83 6.66 2.56
C ALA A 113 -6.54 7.27 3.15
N SER A 114 -5.39 6.62 2.96
CA SER A 114 -4.10 7.10 3.48
C SER A 114 -3.62 8.35 2.74
N ILE A 115 -3.89 8.45 1.43
CA ILE A 115 -3.66 9.66 0.63
C ILE A 115 -4.51 10.82 1.19
N ILE A 116 -5.79 10.58 1.47
CA ILE A 116 -6.71 11.59 2.00
C ILE A 116 -6.27 12.03 3.41
N ALA A 117 -5.96 11.09 4.30
CA ALA A 117 -5.45 11.37 5.63
C ALA A 117 -4.12 12.12 5.59
N GLY A 118 -3.23 11.76 4.66
CA GLY A 118 -1.96 12.44 4.42
C GLY A 118 -2.14 13.89 3.97
N ALA A 119 -3.03 14.13 3.00
CA ALA A 119 -3.37 15.48 2.55
C ALA A 119 -4.00 16.31 3.68
N ALA A 120 -4.83 15.69 4.53
CA ALA A 120 -5.41 16.35 5.69
C ALA A 120 -4.35 16.67 6.77
N LEU A 121 -3.33 15.82 6.95
CA LEU A 121 -2.20 16.05 7.85
C LEU A 121 -1.31 17.21 7.37
N VAL A 122 -1.02 17.28 6.07
CA VAL A 122 -0.27 18.41 5.46
C VAL A 122 -1.01 19.73 5.64
N ASN A 123 -2.35 19.70 5.57
CA ASN A 123 -3.21 20.85 5.83
C ASN A 123 -3.55 21.04 7.32
N TYR A 124 -2.87 20.35 8.23
CA TYR A 124 -3.00 20.45 9.68
C TYR A 124 -4.43 20.34 10.21
N ARG A 125 -5.30 19.55 9.56
CA ARG A 125 -6.68 19.35 10.00
C ARG A 125 -6.71 18.65 11.36
N THR A 126 -7.58 19.11 12.25
CA THR A 126 -7.66 18.61 13.64
C THR A 126 -8.06 17.14 13.74
N TRP A 127 -8.86 16.63 12.79
CA TRP A 127 -9.26 15.22 12.72
C TRP A 127 -8.20 14.32 12.07
N ALA A 128 -7.25 14.89 11.31
CA ALA A 128 -6.31 14.12 10.48
C ALA A 128 -5.45 13.14 11.28
N PRO A 129 -4.91 13.47 12.46
CA PRO A 129 -4.15 12.51 13.25
C PRO A 129 -4.98 11.29 13.70
N ALA A 130 -6.28 11.47 13.96
CA ALA A 130 -7.15 10.36 14.33
C ALA A 130 -7.44 9.46 13.12
N ALA A 131 -7.78 10.05 11.97
CA ALA A 131 -7.96 9.29 10.74
C ALA A 131 -6.68 8.56 10.31
N ALA A 132 -5.52 9.22 10.38
CA ALA A 132 -4.24 8.61 10.05
C ALA A 132 -3.94 7.36 10.90
N ILE A 133 -4.20 7.41 12.22
CA ILE A 133 -4.04 6.25 13.10
C ILE A 133 -4.98 5.10 12.68
N LEU A 134 -6.25 5.41 12.41
CA LEU A 134 -7.21 4.38 11.97
C LEU A 134 -6.79 3.76 10.64
N THR A 135 -6.38 4.58 9.68
CA THR A 135 -5.97 4.13 8.35
C THR A 135 -4.69 3.31 8.38
N PHE A 136 -3.61 3.82 8.99
CA PHE A 136 -2.35 3.10 9.06
C PHE A 136 -2.47 1.84 9.92
N GLY A 137 -3.28 1.88 10.99
CA GLY A 137 -3.59 0.70 11.80
C GLY A 137 -4.36 -0.37 11.01
N ALA A 138 -5.33 0.03 10.18
CA ALA A 138 -6.06 -0.90 9.32
C ALA A 138 -5.14 -1.52 8.24
N LEU A 139 -4.26 -0.72 7.64
CA LEU A 139 -3.24 -1.22 6.69
C LEU A 139 -2.30 -2.23 7.37
N ALA A 140 -1.79 -1.91 8.57
CA ALA A 140 -0.97 -2.84 9.34
C ALA A 140 -1.71 -4.15 9.67
N ALA A 141 -3.01 -4.08 9.97
CA ALA A 141 -3.82 -5.28 10.19
C ALA A 141 -3.97 -6.12 8.91
N ILE A 142 -4.18 -5.46 7.76
CA ILE A 142 -4.19 -6.12 6.44
C ILE A 142 -2.87 -6.85 6.19
N ASP A 143 -1.73 -6.22 6.49
CA ASP A 143 -0.41 -6.83 6.33
C ASP A 143 -0.24 -8.08 7.19
N VAL A 144 -0.69 -8.03 8.46
CA VAL A 144 -0.67 -9.18 9.36
C VAL A 144 -1.54 -10.31 8.84
N ILE A 145 -2.76 -10.00 8.39
CA ILE A 145 -3.67 -11.00 7.81
C ILE A 145 -3.04 -11.63 6.56
N GLY A 146 -2.46 -10.82 5.68
CA GLY A 146 -1.76 -11.26 4.47
C GLY A 146 -0.56 -12.16 4.76
N PHE A 147 0.23 -11.79 5.76
CA PHE A 147 1.34 -12.60 6.26
C PHE A 147 0.84 -13.96 6.76
N LEU A 148 -0.18 -13.98 7.61
CA LEU A 148 -0.76 -15.21 8.19
C LEU A 148 -1.40 -16.12 7.13
N GLY A 149 -2.06 -15.54 6.12
CA GLY A 149 -2.55 -16.31 4.97
C GLY A 149 -1.38 -16.93 4.20
N THR A 150 -0.36 -16.14 3.88
CA THR A 150 0.77 -16.56 3.05
C THR A 150 1.59 -17.68 3.69
N VAL A 151 1.86 -17.63 5.00
CA VAL A 151 2.62 -18.71 5.67
C VAL A 151 1.97 -20.08 5.52
N ASN A 152 0.64 -20.11 5.35
CA ASN A 152 -0.16 -21.33 5.21
C ASN A 152 -0.43 -21.73 3.74
N ALA A 153 -0.03 -20.91 2.75
CA ALA A 153 -0.46 -21.09 1.36
C ALA A 153 0.47 -21.98 0.50
N GLY A 154 1.75 -22.14 0.88
CA GLY A 154 2.71 -22.97 0.13
C GLY A 154 4.07 -22.29 -0.08
N PRO A 155 5.14 -23.03 -0.43
CA PRO A 155 6.50 -22.48 -0.49
C PRO A 155 6.68 -21.43 -1.60
N MET A 156 6.04 -21.61 -2.76
CA MET A 156 6.12 -20.65 -3.87
C MET A 156 5.47 -19.31 -3.48
N LEU A 157 4.24 -19.33 -2.94
CA LEU A 157 3.54 -18.14 -2.48
C LEU A 157 4.27 -17.45 -1.32
N ARG A 158 4.88 -18.22 -0.41
CA ARG A 158 5.76 -17.66 0.63
C ARG A 158 6.93 -16.87 0.05
N GLY A 159 7.59 -17.41 -0.98
CA GLY A 159 8.69 -16.71 -1.64
C GLY A 159 8.27 -15.39 -2.30
N LEU A 160 7.03 -15.30 -2.80
CA LEU A 160 6.53 -14.12 -3.50
C LEU A 160 6.01 -13.03 -2.58
N TYR A 161 5.28 -13.38 -1.52
CA TYR A 161 4.48 -12.39 -0.77
C TYR A 161 4.99 -12.11 0.64
N LEU A 162 5.68 -13.06 1.29
CA LEU A 162 5.92 -13.00 2.73
C LEU A 162 6.79 -11.81 3.14
N GLN A 163 7.85 -11.55 2.38
CA GLN A 163 8.73 -10.41 2.62
C GLN A 163 7.99 -9.08 2.43
N ASN A 164 7.15 -8.99 1.40
CA ASN A 164 6.39 -7.78 1.11
C ASN A 164 5.41 -7.45 2.26
N PHE A 165 4.63 -8.43 2.72
CA PHE A 165 3.73 -8.22 3.86
C PHE A 165 4.48 -7.82 5.14
N LEU A 166 5.63 -8.45 5.42
CA LEU A 166 6.41 -8.11 6.60
C LEU A 166 6.98 -6.69 6.53
N LEU A 167 7.50 -6.27 5.37
CA LEU A 167 8.02 -4.93 5.15
C LEU A 167 6.93 -3.87 5.36
N TRP A 168 5.78 -4.05 4.70
CA TRP A 168 4.67 -3.10 4.80
C TRP A 168 4.07 -3.03 6.19
N PHE A 169 3.96 -4.16 6.88
CA PHE A 169 3.56 -4.19 8.28
C PHE A 169 4.40 -3.26 9.13
N PHE A 170 5.73 -3.35 9.03
CA PHE A 170 6.62 -2.49 9.82
C PHE A 170 6.50 -1.02 9.44
N ILE A 171 6.36 -0.70 8.15
CA ILE A 171 6.15 0.68 7.68
C ILE A 171 4.87 1.24 8.29
N HIS A 172 3.74 0.56 8.13
CA HIS A 172 2.44 1.03 8.64
C HIS A 172 2.40 1.08 10.17
N LEU A 173 3.03 0.12 10.85
CA LEU A 173 3.18 0.15 12.31
C LEU A 173 3.98 1.37 12.77
N MET A 174 5.14 1.64 12.16
CA MET A 174 5.97 2.79 12.50
C MET A 174 5.23 4.11 12.25
N MET A 175 4.50 4.22 11.14
CA MET A 175 3.66 5.39 10.86
C MET A 175 2.58 5.57 11.91
N THR A 176 1.87 4.49 12.27
CA THR A 176 0.82 4.51 13.31
C THR A 176 1.38 4.97 14.66
N VAL A 177 2.46 4.33 15.11
CA VAL A 177 3.13 4.64 16.38
C VAL A 177 3.67 6.07 16.37
N GLY A 178 4.27 6.52 15.26
CA GLY A 178 4.80 7.87 15.10
C GLY A 178 3.71 8.94 15.27
N VAL A 179 2.52 8.73 14.70
CA VAL A 179 1.38 9.64 14.88
C VAL A 179 0.86 9.60 16.32
N ILE A 180 0.73 8.42 16.95
CA ILE A 180 0.30 8.28 18.35
C ILE A 180 1.26 9.02 19.30
N ALA A 181 2.55 8.73 19.20
CA ALA A 181 3.58 9.35 20.04
C ALA A 181 3.58 10.87 19.88
N SER A 182 3.46 11.36 18.65
CA SER A 182 3.42 12.80 18.35
C SER A 182 2.17 13.51 18.89
N ARG A 183 1.02 12.82 18.91
CA ARG A 183 -0.21 13.34 19.54
C ARG A 183 -0.08 13.44 21.06
N GLN A 184 0.47 12.42 21.70
CA GLN A 184 0.65 12.38 23.15
C GLN A 184 1.62 13.47 23.63
N ALA A 185 2.74 13.68 22.92
CA ALA A 185 3.70 14.74 23.25
C ALA A 185 3.08 16.15 23.26
N ARG A 186 2.13 16.43 22.35
CA ARG A 186 1.39 17.72 22.37
C ARG A 186 0.45 17.84 23.55
N GLY A 187 -0.27 16.78 23.90
CA GLY A 187 -1.20 16.78 25.05
C GLY A 187 -0.49 17.06 26.38
N VAL A 188 0.74 16.54 26.55
CA VAL A 188 1.58 16.82 27.73
C VAL A 188 2.09 18.27 27.72
N SER A 189 2.47 18.80 26.56
CA SER A 189 2.97 20.18 26.43
C SER A 189 1.89 21.23 26.73
N THR A 190 0.63 20.96 26.37
CA THR A 190 -0.50 21.86 26.68
C THR A 190 -0.92 21.83 28.15
N ALA A 191 -0.65 20.73 28.88
CA ALA A 191 -1.01 20.60 30.29
C ALA A 191 0.00 21.24 31.25
N SER A 192 1.21 21.57 30.78
CA SER A 192 2.31 22.15 31.56
C SER A 192 2.38 23.69 31.51
N HIS A 193 1.52 24.33 30.71
CA HIS A 193 1.35 25.78 30.66
C HIS A 193 -0.14 26.17 30.83
N PRO A 194 -0.69 26.11 32.05
CA PRO A 194 -1.94 26.78 32.40
C PRO A 194 -1.77 28.29 32.59
#